data_AF-A0A8T1ETJ9-F1
#
_entry.id   AF-A0A8T1ETJ9-F1
#
_cell.length_a   1.000
_cell.length_b   1.000
_cell.length_c   1.000
_cell.angle_alpha   90.00
_cell.angle_beta   90.00
_cell.angle_gamma   90.00
#
_symmetry.space_group_name_H-M   'P 1'
#
loop_
_entity.id
_entity.type
_entity.pdbx_description
1 polymer ?
#
loop_
_entity_poly.entity_id
_entity_poly.type
_entity_poly.pdbx_seq_one_letter_code
_entity_poly.pdbx_strand_id
1 'polypeptide(L)' 'MVTLFCAVVGVAGSAFPVDIDANKSVGHLKDAIKEKNAATITCDAKDLQLFLAKKGGAWLTQLDALEGILEIWAK' A
#
# COMPACT_ATOMS: atom_id res chain seq x y z
N MET A 1 -16.06 4.07 -5.89
CA MET A 1 -14.91 4.86 -5.43
C MET A 1 -14.75 4.79 -3.91
N VAL A 2 -13.54 4.46 -3.45
CA VAL A 2 -13.09 4.54 -2.05
C VAL A 2 -11.78 5.32 -2.00
N THR A 3 -11.55 6.05 -0.90
CA THR A 3 -10.29 6.77 -0.68
C THR A 3 -9.44 5.98 0.30
N LEU A 4 -8.28 5.54 -0.15
CA LEU A 4 -7.26 4.92 0.70
C LEU A 4 -6.25 5.99 1.13
N PHE A 5 -5.83 5.93 2.39
CA PHE A 5 -4.69 6.72 2.86
C PHE A 5 -3.44 5.84 2.85
N CYS A 6 -2.48 6.24 2.03
CA CYS A 6 -1.19 5.57 1.89
C CYS A 6 -0.10 6.42 2.54
N ALA A 7 0.99 5.78 2.96
CA ALA A 7 2.18 6.46 3.46
C ALA A 7 3.43 5.71 3.00
N VAL A 8 4.53 6.43 2.85
CA VAL A 8 5.83 5.85 2.53
C VAL A 8 6.50 5.41 3.82
N VAL A 9 6.83 4.12 3.91
CA VAL A 9 7.50 3.54 5.09
C VAL A 9 8.82 4.27 5.35
N GLY A 10 9.04 4.66 6.60
CA GLY A 10 10.26 5.37 7.01
C GLY A 10 10.28 6.87 6.73
N VAL A 11 9.24 7.44 6.09
CA VAL A 11 9.15 8.88 5.81
C VAL A 11 8.03 9.49 6.65
N ALA A 12 8.40 10.28 7.66
CA ALA A 12 7.44 10.99 8.50
C ALA A 12 6.62 12.00 7.69
N GLY A 13 5.31 12.08 7.96
CA GLY A 13 4.42 13.02 7.27
C GLY A 13 4.12 12.70 5.80
N SER A 14 4.49 11.50 5.32
CA SER A 14 4.28 11.08 3.92
C SER A 14 2.88 10.55 3.63
N ALA A 15 1.88 10.85 4.47
CA ALA A 15 0.53 10.35 4.25
C ALA A 15 -0.13 11.10 3.07
N PHE A 16 -0.66 10.35 2.11
CA PHE A 16 -1.37 10.91 0.95
C PHE A 16 -2.62 10.07 0.61
N PRO A 17 -3.71 10.71 0.15
CA PRO A 17 -4.90 10.01 -0.29
C PRO A 17 -4.70 9.41 -1.69
N VAL A 18 -5.30 8.25 -1.95
CA VAL A 18 -5.40 7.63 -3.28
C VAL A 18 -6.84 7.19 -3.47
N ASP A 19 -7.48 7.69 -4.52
CA ASP A 19 -8.83 7.29 -4.88
C ASP A 19 -8.78 6.09 -5.81
N ILE A 20 -9.60 5.07 -5.52
CA ILE A 20 -9.66 3.86 -6.32
C ILE A 20 -11.10 3.31 -6.34
N ASP A 21 -11.51 2.73 -7.45
CA ASP A 21 -12.78 2.03 -7.53
C ASP A 21 -12.71 0.63 -6.93
N ALA A 22 -13.78 0.20 -6.27
CA ALA A 22 -13.85 -1.09 -5.60
C ALA A 22 -13.72 -2.30 -6.54
N ASN A 23 -13.90 -2.11 -7.85
CA ASN A 23 -13.71 -3.13 -8.87
C ASN A 23 -12.27 -3.18 -9.43
N LYS A 24 -11.36 -2.31 -8.96
CA LYS A 24 -9.97 -2.25 -9.42
C LYS A 24 -9.08 -3.17 -8.59
N SER A 25 -8.07 -3.73 -9.26
CA SER A 25 -7.10 -4.62 -8.64
C SER A 25 -5.99 -3.86 -7.91
N VAL A 26 -5.19 -4.59 -7.12
CA VAL A 26 -3.98 -4.07 -6.47
C VAL A 26 -2.96 -3.52 -7.48
N GLY A 27 -2.94 -4.04 -8.71
CA GLY A 27 -2.10 -3.49 -9.79
C GLY A 27 -2.44 -2.04 -10.10
N HIS A 28 -3.74 -1.74 -10.27
CA HIS A 28 -4.21 -0.36 -10.48
C HIS A 28 -3.90 0.54 -9.28
N LEU A 29 -3.95 0.01 -8.06
CA LEU A 29 -3.56 0.76 -6.87
C LEU A 29 -2.08 1.13 -6.90
N LYS A 30 -1.20 0.20 -7.29
CA LYS A 30 0.24 0.45 -7.43
C LYS A 30 0.52 1.52 -8.49
N ASP A 31 -0.18 1.48 -9.62
CA ASP A 31 -0.06 2.49 -10.68
C ASP A 31 -0.46 3.88 -10.16
N ALA A 32 -1.61 3.99 -9.50
CA ALA A 32 -2.10 5.25 -8.95
C ALA A 32 -1.18 5.83 -7.86
N ILE A 33 -0.60 4.97 -7.00
CA ILE A 33 0.39 5.38 -6.00
C ILE A 33 1.63 5.96 -6.67
N LYS A 34 2.16 5.27 -7.70
CA LYS A 34 3.34 5.72 -8.44
C LYS A 34 3.08 7.04 -9.15
N GLU A 35 1.94 7.17 -9.85
CA GLU A 35 1.56 8.39 -10.55
C GLU A 35 1.54 9.60 -9.60
N LYS A 36 0.97 9.43 -8.40
CA LYS A 36 0.84 10.51 -7.42
C LYS A 36 2.16 10.94 -6.78
N ASN A 37 3.15 10.06 -6.73
CA ASN A 37 4.45 10.33 -6.09
C ASN A 37 5.63 9.97 -7.01
N ALA A 38 5.52 10.25 -8.32
CA ALA A 38 6.50 9.81 -9.31
C ALA A 38 7.93 10.33 -9.06
N ALA A 39 8.09 11.46 -8.36
CA ALA A 39 9.39 11.99 -7.97
C ALA A 39 10.05 11.19 -6.83
N THR A 40 9.25 10.62 -5.93
CA THR A 40 9.71 9.85 -4.76
C THR A 40 9.79 8.36 -5.08
N ILE A 41 8.85 7.86 -5.87
CA ILE A 41 8.70 6.45 -6.25
C ILE A 41 9.20 6.27 -7.68
N THR A 42 10.47 5.92 -7.82
CA THR A 42 11.15 5.82 -9.12
C THR A 42 11.16 4.42 -9.72
N CYS A 43 10.87 3.38 -8.93
CA CYS A 43 10.76 1.99 -9.41
C CYS A 43 9.51 1.76 -10.27
N ASP A 44 9.44 0.62 -10.96
CA ASP A 44 8.21 0.23 -11.66
C ASP A 44 7.08 -0.03 -10.67
N ALA A 45 5.85 0.32 -11.06
CA ALA A 45 4.68 0.16 -10.19
C ALA A 45 4.53 -1.29 -9.71
N LYS A 46 4.81 -2.27 -10.57
CA LYS A 46 4.78 -3.71 -10.21
C LYS A 46 5.71 -4.06 -9.03
N ASP A 47 6.83 -3.34 -8.89
CA ASP A 47 7.86 -3.60 -7.88
C ASP A 47 7.54 -2.95 -6.53
N LEU A 48 6.49 -2.11 -6.45
CA LEU A 48 6.01 -1.59 -5.19
C LEU A 48 5.53 -2.72 -4.27
N GLN A 49 5.99 -2.71 -3.03
CA GLN A 49 5.47 -3.56 -1.97
C GLN A 49 4.46 -2.75 -1.14
N LEU A 50 3.23 -3.26 -1.07
CA LEU A 50 2.17 -2.63 -0.31
C LEU A 50 1.92 -3.45 0.97
N PHE A 51 1.81 -2.76 2.09
CA PHE A 51 1.53 -3.35 3.39
C PHE A 51 0.25 -2.76 3.95
N LEU A 52 -0.55 -3.60 4.61
CA LEU A 52 -1.72 -3.11 5.32
C LEU A 52 -1.25 -2.36 6.57
N ALA A 53 -1.54 -1.07 6.64
CA ALA A 53 -1.11 -0.25 7.78
C ALA A 53 -2.00 -0.46 9.02
N LYS A 54 -3.27 -0.83 8.84
CA LYS A 54 -4.26 -0.90 9.92
C LYS A 54 -5.25 -2.04 9.69
N LYS A 55 -5.52 -2.82 10.73
CA LYS A 55 -6.54 -3.89 10.73
C LYS A 55 -7.38 -3.80 12.00
N GLY A 56 -8.70 -3.79 11.86
CA GLY A 56 -9.61 -3.79 13.03
C GLY A 56 -9.44 -2.60 13.98
N GLY A 57 -8.96 -1.45 13.50
CA GLY A 57 -8.72 -0.28 14.37
C GLY A 57 -7.29 -0.17 14.91
N ALA A 58 -6.47 -1.21 14.80
CA ALA A 58 -5.09 -1.24 15.29
C ALA A 58 -4.07 -1.05 14.15
N TRP A 59 -3.03 -0.26 14.42
CA TRP A 59 -1.88 -0.13 13.52
C TRP A 59 -1.09 -1.43 13.52
N LEU A 60 -0.72 -1.90 12.34
CA LEU A 60 0.11 -3.08 12.17
C LEU A 60 1.58 -2.67 12.16
N THR A 61 2.40 -3.45 12.86
CA THR A 61 3.85 -3.40 12.69
C THR A 61 4.23 -4.04 11.36
N GLN A 62 5.46 -3.79 10.92
CA GLN A 62 5.99 -4.47 9.74
C GLN A 62 5.99 -6.00 9.90
N LEU A 63 6.19 -6.51 11.13
CA LEU A 63 6.14 -7.94 11.41
C LEU A 63 4.72 -8.50 11.21
N ASP A 64 3.70 -7.84 11.78
CA ASP A 64 2.29 -8.23 11.61
C ASP A 64 1.88 -8.30 10.12
N ALA A 65 2.38 -7.35 9.32
CA ALA A 65 2.10 -7.32 7.89
C ALA A 65 2.80 -8.45 7.11
N LEU A 66 3.99 -8.87 7.54
CA LEU A 66 4.77 -9.94 6.91
C LEU A 66 4.23 -11.34 7.27
N GLU A 67 3.77 -11.55 8.50
CA GLU A 67 3.15 -12.81 8.92
C GLU A 67 1.93 -13.15 8.05
N GLY A 68 1.08 -12.16 7.76
CA GLY A 68 -0.07 -12.36 6.87
C GLY A 68 0.29 -12.70 5.42
N ILE A 69 1.49 -12.31 4.95
CA ILE A 69 1.98 -12.72 3.63
C ILE A 69 2.35 -14.19 3.68
N LEU A 70 3.12 -14.64 4.68
CA LEU A 70 3.52 -16.05 4.81
C LEU A 70 2.32 -17.00 4.85
N GLU A 71 1.21 -16.61 5.49
CA GLU A 71 -0.04 -17.40 5.49
C GLU A 71 -0.65 -17.59 4.09
N ILE A 72 -0.48 -16.63 3.17
CA ILE A 72 -0.98 -16.72 1.79
C ILE A 72 -0.14 -17.70 0.96
N TRP A 73 1.17 -17.77 1.20
CA TRP A 73 2.08 -18.67 0.48
C TRP A 73 2.16 -20.09 1.08
N ALA A 74 1.64 -20.28 2.29
CA ALA A 74 1.59 -21.58 2.97
C ALA A 74 0.31 -22.40 2.65
N LYS A 75 -0.59 -21.86 1.83
CA LYS A 75 -1.85 -22.49 1.39
C LYS A 75 -1.82 -22.78 -0.11
#